data_AF-A0A2G4HV07-F1
#
_entry.id   AF-A0A2G4HV07-F1
#
_cell.length_a   1.000
_cell.length_b   1.000
_cell.length_c   1.000
_cell.angle_alpha   90.00
_cell.angle_beta   90.00
_cell.angle_gamma   90.00
#
_symmetry.space_group_name_H-M   'P 1'
#
loop_
_entity.id
_entity.type
_entity.pdbx_description
1 polymer ?
#
loop_
_entity_poly.entity_id
_entity_poly.type
_entity_poly.pdbx_seq_one_letter_code
_entity_poly.pdbx_strand_id
1 'polypeptide(L)'
;SPEVFQCLLFDSAEPNARLTDVEYFIAKSLVRAHVPLAAWNKYYHDHEIEIATGRVQILDMPEAQAKEVAAIAAQTDGIIFHLWPDGAKAPDGTVGHPQAIGHKHRTAATTGK
;
A
#
# COMPACT_ATOMS: atom_id res chain seq x y z
N SER A 1 -14.40 -7.13 -5.69
CA SER A 1 -15.21 -6.04 -5.09
C SER A 1 -14.53 -4.73 -5.45
N PRO A 2 -15.24 -3.63 -5.74
CA PRO A 2 -14.63 -2.30 -5.96
C PRO A 2 -13.88 -1.75 -4.72
N GLU A 3 -13.95 -2.45 -3.58
CA GLU A 3 -13.36 -2.03 -2.31
C GLU A 3 -11.94 -2.57 -2.05
N VAL A 4 -11.47 -3.54 -2.86
CA VAL A 4 -10.16 -4.16 -2.67
C VAL A 4 -9.48 -4.37 -4.02
N PHE A 5 -8.29 -3.79 -4.18
CA PHE A 5 -7.35 -4.14 -5.24
C PHE A 5 -6.15 -4.88 -4.63
N GLN A 6 -5.56 -5.77 -5.42
CA GLN A 6 -4.42 -6.58 -5.01
C GLN A 6 -3.25 -6.24 -5.92
N CYS A 7 -2.12 -5.91 -5.33
CA CYS A 7 -0.90 -5.57 -6.03
C CYS A 7 0.18 -6.61 -5.74
N LEU A 8 0.89 -7.00 -6.78
CA LEU A 8 2.08 -7.84 -6.71
C LEU A 8 3.29 -6.92 -6.77
N LEU A 9 4.13 -6.93 -5.73
CA LEU A 9 5.32 -6.09 -5.68
C LEU A 9 6.57 -6.92 -5.97
N PHE A 10 7.35 -6.43 -6.92
CA PHE A 10 8.58 -7.05 -7.37
C PHE A 10 9.78 -6.20 -6.96
N ASP A 11 10.94 -6.83 -6.77
CA ASP A 11 12.17 -6.15 -6.36
C ASP A 11 12.79 -5.27 -7.46
N SER A 12 12.29 -5.32 -8.70
CA SER A 12 12.68 -4.44 -9.80
C SER A 12 11.64 -4.41 -10.92
N ALA A 13 11.85 -3.56 -11.94
CA ALA A 13 11.06 -3.51 -13.16
C ALA A 13 11.59 -4.42 -14.29
N GLU A 14 12.62 -5.22 -14.00
CA GLU A 14 13.26 -6.08 -15.01
C GLU A 14 12.42 -7.32 -15.34
N PRO A 15 12.54 -7.88 -16.55
CA PRO A 15 11.97 -9.19 -16.85
C PRO A 15 12.49 -10.26 -15.89
N ASN A 16 11.59 -11.03 -15.29
CA ASN A 16 11.87 -12.04 -14.25
C ASN A 16 12.27 -11.49 -12.87
N ALA A 17 11.94 -10.22 -12.58
CA ALA A 17 11.99 -9.71 -11.22
C ALA A 17 11.23 -10.65 -10.26
N ARG A 18 11.74 -10.76 -9.04
CA ARG A 18 11.17 -11.69 -8.06
C ARG A 18 10.01 -11.01 -7.36
N LEU A 19 8.90 -11.73 -7.20
CA LEU A 19 7.80 -11.31 -6.34
C LEU A 19 8.26 -11.36 -4.88
N THR A 20 8.31 -10.21 -4.21
CA THR A 20 8.76 -10.09 -2.82
C THR A 20 7.61 -9.79 -1.87
N ASP A 21 6.58 -9.10 -2.35
CA ASP A 21 5.48 -8.66 -1.50
C ASP A 21 4.13 -8.77 -2.21
N VAL A 22 3.09 -8.83 -1.38
CA VAL A 22 1.71 -8.61 -1.80
C VAL A 22 1.16 -7.43 -1.02
N GLU A 23 0.52 -6.52 -1.74
CA GLU A 23 -0.14 -5.38 -1.14
C GLU A 23 -1.65 -5.41 -1.41
N TYR A 24 -2.43 -5.08 -0.37
CA TYR A 24 -3.86 -4.85 -0.51
C TYR A 24 -4.15 -3.36 -0.44
N PHE A 25 -4.78 -2.85 -1.48
CA PHE A 25 -5.34 -1.51 -1.57
C PHE A 25 -6.81 -1.64 -1.17
N ILE A 26 -7.15 -1.20 0.03
CA ILE A 26 -8.50 -1.38 0.58
C ILE A 26 -9.14 -0.01 0.77
N ALA A 27 -10.40 0.13 0.35
CA ALA A 27 -11.15 1.38 0.51
C ALA A 27 -11.01 1.96 1.92
N LYS A 28 -10.67 3.27 2.00
CA LYS A 28 -10.49 3.99 3.26
C LYS A 28 -11.69 3.81 4.20
N SER A 29 -12.91 3.85 3.66
CA SER A 29 -14.15 3.66 4.43
C SER A 29 -14.16 2.31 5.17
N LEU A 30 -13.72 1.23 4.53
CA LEU A 30 -13.71 -0.10 5.09
C LEU A 30 -12.60 -0.26 6.14
N VAL A 31 -11.36 0.10 5.78
CA VAL A 31 -10.22 -0.02 6.70
C VAL A 31 -10.46 0.82 7.96
N ARG A 32 -10.89 2.07 7.79
CA ARG A 32 -11.01 3.02 8.91
C ARG A 32 -12.18 2.70 9.85
N ALA A 33 -13.18 1.95 9.38
CA ALA A 33 -14.28 1.46 10.20
C ALA A 33 -13.95 0.17 10.97
N HIS A 34 -13.07 -0.68 10.44
CA HIS A 34 -12.86 -2.04 10.96
C HIS A 34 -11.47 -2.31 11.56
N VAL A 35 -10.46 -1.51 11.22
CA VAL A 35 -9.10 -1.67 11.74
C VAL A 35 -8.87 -0.72 12.91
N PRO A 36 -8.48 -1.23 14.09
CA PRO A 36 -8.12 -0.38 15.23
C PRO A 36 -7.01 0.61 14.87
N LEU A 37 -7.11 1.84 15.37
CA LEU A 37 -6.16 2.91 15.06
C LEU A 37 -4.69 2.51 15.29
N ALA A 38 -4.42 1.79 16.37
CA ALA A 38 -3.07 1.31 16.68
C ALA A 38 -2.55 0.30 15.64
N ALA A 39 -3.42 -0.59 15.13
CA ALA A 39 -3.06 -1.54 14.09
C ALA A 39 -2.85 -0.83 12.75
N TRP A 40 -3.72 0.14 12.43
CA TRP A 40 -3.56 0.98 11.25
C TRP A 40 -2.21 1.70 11.27
N ASN A 41 -1.92 2.43 12.36
CA ASN A 41 -0.67 3.20 12.47
C ASN A 41 0.58 2.33 12.37
N LYS A 42 0.49 1.06 12.78
CA LYS A 42 1.62 0.12 12.75
C LYS A 42 1.82 -0.56 11.39
N TYR A 43 0.75 -0.91 10.69
CA TYR A 43 0.82 -1.82 9.53
C TYR A 43 0.25 -1.25 8.23
N TYR A 44 -0.60 -0.23 8.31
CA TYR A 44 -1.22 0.40 7.15
C TYR A 44 -0.59 1.75 6.86
N HIS A 45 -0.80 2.25 5.65
CA HIS A 45 -0.46 3.61 5.24
C HIS A 45 -1.53 4.20 4.32
N ASP A 46 -1.48 5.51 4.10
CA ASP A 46 -2.46 6.24 3.28
C ASP A 46 -1.89 6.49 1.87
N HIS A 47 -2.49 5.87 0.85
CA HIS A 47 -2.02 5.99 -0.53
C HIS A 47 -2.14 7.40 -1.12
N GLU A 48 -3.06 8.25 -0.62
CA GLU A 48 -3.16 9.63 -1.07
C GLU A 48 -1.90 10.41 -0.72
N ILE A 49 -1.34 10.16 0.47
CA ILE A 49 -0.09 10.79 0.92
C ILE A 49 1.07 10.33 0.05
N GLU A 50 1.15 9.04 -0.26
CA GLU A 50 2.22 8.49 -1.10
C GLU A 50 2.20 9.05 -2.52
N ILE A 51 1.02 9.08 -3.14
CA ILE A 51 0.82 9.61 -4.50
C ILE A 51 1.17 11.10 -4.55
N ALA A 52 0.77 11.87 -3.53
CA ALA A 52 1.10 13.30 -3.45
C ALA A 52 2.61 13.57 -3.38
N THR A 53 3.43 12.60 -2.93
CA THR A 53 4.89 12.72 -2.92
C THR A 53 5.56 12.35 -4.25
N GLY A 54 4.79 11.92 -5.27
CA GLY A 54 5.31 11.55 -6.59
C GLY A 54 6.06 10.21 -6.61
N ARG A 55 5.93 9.40 -5.56
CA ARG A 55 6.63 8.11 -5.45
C ARG A 55 5.92 6.97 -6.17
N VAL A 56 4.63 7.09 -6.42
CA VAL A 56 3.86 6.13 -7.21
C VAL A 56 4.04 6.47 -8.68
N GLN A 57 4.67 5.57 -9.43
CA GLN A 57 4.84 5.67 -10.87
C GLN A 57 4.13 4.51 -11.54
N ILE A 58 3.31 4.82 -12.54
CA ILE A 58 2.64 3.82 -13.36
C ILE A 58 3.34 3.84 -14.72
N LEU A 59 4.02 2.75 -15.06
CA LEU A 59 4.98 2.72 -16.16
C LEU A 59 4.42 2.10 -17.45
N ASP A 60 3.27 1.42 -17.38
CA ASP A 60 2.74 0.55 -18.42
C ASP A 60 1.47 1.07 -19.11
N MET A 61 1.11 2.33 -18.87
CA MET A 61 -0.07 2.94 -19.50
C MET A 61 0.13 4.43 -19.82
N PRO A 62 -0.69 5.01 -20.73
CA PRO A 62 -0.64 6.44 -21.03
C PRO A 62 -0.90 7.31 -19.79
N GLU A 63 -0.31 8.50 -19.74
CA GLU A 63 -0.38 9.40 -18.58
C GLU A 63 -1.80 9.71 -18.11
N ALA A 64 -2.75 9.89 -19.04
CA ALA A 64 -4.15 10.14 -18.71
C ALA A 64 -4.77 8.97 -17.93
N GLN A 65 -4.52 7.74 -18.37
CA GLN A 65 -5.01 6.53 -17.70
C GLN A 65 -4.30 6.30 -16.36
N ALA A 66 -2.99 6.58 -16.30
CA ALA A 66 -2.23 6.51 -15.06
C ALA A 66 -2.81 7.47 -14.00
N LYS A 67 -3.22 8.68 -14.39
CA LYS A 67 -3.87 9.64 -13.48
C LYS A 67 -5.20 9.12 -12.93
N GLU A 68 -6.00 8.44 -13.76
CA GLU A 68 -7.26 7.83 -13.31
C GLU A 68 -7.01 6.70 -12.30
N VAL A 69 -6.04 5.84 -12.56
CA VAL A 69 -5.65 4.76 -11.64
C VAL A 69 -5.10 5.32 -10.32
N ALA A 70 -4.24 6.35 -10.38
CA ALA A 70 -3.74 7.03 -9.20
C ALA A 70 -4.88 7.68 -8.38
N ALA A 71 -5.87 8.29 -9.05
CA ALA A 71 -7.02 8.87 -8.37
C ALA A 71 -7.85 7.83 -7.61
N ILE A 72 -8.00 6.62 -8.17
CA ILE A 72 -8.67 5.49 -7.50
C ILE A 72 -7.82 4.99 -6.32
N ALA A 73 -6.52 4.78 -6.52
CA ALA A 73 -5.61 4.33 -5.48
C ALA A 73 -5.58 5.29 -4.28
N ALA A 74 -5.65 6.61 -4.52
CA ALA A 74 -5.70 7.62 -3.46
C ALA A 74 -6.92 7.48 -2.50
N GLN A 75 -7.97 6.74 -2.89
CA GLN A 75 -9.13 6.48 -2.05
C GLN A 75 -8.97 5.24 -1.14
N THR A 76 -7.78 4.67 -1.09
CA THR A 76 -7.49 3.43 -0.34
C THR A 76 -6.41 3.63 0.73
N ASP A 77 -6.44 2.78 1.75
CA ASP A 77 -5.30 2.58 2.65
C ASP A 77 -4.61 1.25 2.24
N GLY A 78 -3.28 1.24 2.27
CA GLY A 78 -2.44 0.11 1.87
C GLY A 78 -1.94 -0.70 3.06
N ILE A 79 -1.83 -2.02 2.90
CA ILE A 79 -1.06 -2.90 3.78
C ILE A 79 -0.22 -3.85 2.94
N ILE A 80 1.08 -3.87 3.22
CA ILE A 80 2.05 -4.70 2.52
C ILE A 80 2.42 -5.89 3.40
N PHE A 81 2.41 -7.07 2.79
CA PHE A 81 2.96 -8.28 3.35
C PHE A 81 4.25 -8.63 2.59
N HIS A 82 5.39 -8.38 3.22
CA HIS A 82 6.69 -8.76 2.70
C HIS A 82 6.96 -10.23 3.01
N LEU A 83 7.00 -11.05 1.97
CA LEU A 83 7.03 -12.51 2.07
C LEU A 83 8.42 -13.09 1.75
N TRP A 84 9.38 -12.24 1.36
CA TRP A 84 10.73 -12.66 1.00
C TRP A 84 11.81 -11.80 1.67
N PRO A 85 12.35 -12.20 2.83
CA PRO A 85 13.32 -11.39 3.57
C PRO A 85 14.54 -10.96 2.76
N ASP A 86 15.03 -9.75 3.02
CA ASP A 86 16.23 -9.19 2.38
C ASP A 86 17.44 -10.14 2.50
N GLY A 87 18.06 -10.43 1.35
CA GLY A 87 19.23 -11.32 1.27
C GLY A 87 18.91 -12.82 1.40
N ALA A 88 17.65 -13.20 1.65
CA ALA A 88 17.27 -14.60 1.71
C ALA A 88 17.32 -15.27 0.32
N LYS A 89 17.75 -16.52 0.28
CA LYS A 89 17.76 -17.35 -0.94
C LYS A 89 16.41 -18.03 -1.23
N ALA A 90 15.53 -18.11 -0.23
CA ALA A 90 14.17 -18.63 -0.30
C ALA A 90 13.32 -18.01 0.83
N PRO A 91 11.98 -17.94 0.73
CA PRO A 91 11.11 -17.54 1.83
C PRO A 91 11.25 -18.49 3.01
N ASP A 92 11.32 -17.95 4.22
CA ASP A 92 11.46 -18.72 5.45
C ASP A 92 10.18 -18.72 6.32
N GLY A 93 9.12 -18.09 5.83
CA GLY A 93 7.85 -17.92 6.54
C GLY A 93 7.75 -16.66 7.40
N THR A 94 8.82 -15.86 7.49
CA THR A 94 8.78 -14.54 8.12
C THR A 94 7.93 -13.59 7.26
N VAL A 95 7.07 -12.80 7.90
CA VAL A 95 6.23 -11.80 7.24
C VAL A 95 6.56 -10.40 7.76
N GLY A 96 7.15 -9.59 6.89
CA GLY A 96 7.38 -8.17 7.14
C GLY A 96 6.17 -7.31 6.79
N HIS A 97 6.12 -6.11 7.35
CA HIS A 97 5.08 -5.11 7.07
C HIS A 97 5.75 -3.76 6.81
N PRO A 98 6.36 -3.57 5.62
CA PRO A 98 7.02 -2.33 5.28
C PRO A 98 6.02 -1.17 5.26
N GLN A 99 6.55 0.04 5.42
CA GLN A 99 5.76 1.26 5.55
C GLN A 99 6.11 2.26 4.46
N ALA A 100 5.11 3.04 4.07
CA ALA A 100 5.25 4.18 3.18
C ALA A 100 6.37 5.12 3.62
N ILE A 101 7.23 5.55 2.69
CA ILE A 101 8.16 6.63 2.97
C ILE A 101 7.36 7.92 3.19
N GLY A 102 7.41 8.47 4.39
CA GLY A 102 6.61 9.62 4.78
C GLY A 102 5.24 9.25 5.38
N HIS A 103 5.07 7.99 5.82
CA HIS A 103 3.92 7.55 6.60
C HIS A 103 3.56 8.56 7.69
N LYS A 104 2.27 8.89 7.76
CA LYS A 104 1.71 9.76 8.79
C LYS A 104 0.73 8.97 9.61
N HIS A 105 1.01 8.87 10.91
CA HIS A 105 0.06 8.30 11.84
C HIS A 105 -1.27 9.07 11.79
N ARG A 106 -2.36 8.31 11.71
CA ARG A 106 -3.70 8.82 11.96
C ARG A 106 -3.83 9.15 13.43
N THR A 107 -4.54 10.24 13.69
CA THR A 107 -5.04 10.59 15.01
C THR A 107 -6.46 10.06 15.18
N ALA A 108 -6.90 9.86 16.42
CA ALA A 108 -8.30 9.57 16.69
C ALA A 108 -9.15 10.72 16.13
N ALA A 109 -10.29 10.39 15.52
CA ALA A 109 -11.24 11.41 15.13
C ALA A 109 -11.65 12.18 16.40
N THR A 110 -11.44 13.49 16.43
CA THR A 110 -12.05 14.34 17.44
C THR A 110 -13.55 14.27 17.21
N THR A 111 -14.27 13.47 17.99
CA THR A 111 -15.72 13.59 18.10
C THR A 111 -16.00 15.01 18.56
N GLY A 112 -16.49 15.85 17.65
CA GLY A 112 -16.96 17.18 17.97
C GLY A 112 -17.98 17.07 19.11
N LYS A 113 -17.80 17.92 20.13
CA LYS A 113 -18.84 18.16 21.13
C LYS A 113 -20.09 18.72 20.47
#